data_AF-A0A510K322-F1
#
_entry.id   AF-A0A510K322-F1
#
_cell.length_a   1.000
_cell.length_b   1.000
_cell.length_c   1.000
_cell.angle_alpha   90.00
_cell.angle_beta   90.00
_cell.angle_gamma   90.00
#
_symmetry.space_group_name_H-M   'P 1'
#
loop_
_entity.id
_entity.type
_entity.pdbx_description
1 polymer ?
#
loop_
_entity_poly.entity_id
_entity_poly.type
_entity_poly.pdbx_seq_one_letter_code
_entity_poly.pdbx_strand_id
1 'polypeptide(L)'
;MQIATKQNFKLKQIILLFFILFVNCTFSLTLSNINELRELSNFDEIKNIEVEKVIEMKEAVKGLERIGNTVYYKKTKIPYEGVIITKENKKIKGIYFYKNGKTEGDGFDYFENGKINCRSKAKNDIDTFNECYNKNGGKIQTFKGNGGITGILTVYYDGGNKKAYVSEVNQRFDSQNKKQVYTKNGKTRVYERNGNILGELNFNNDSLLGERQKLYMNGKVKYDFIGGTKDIKGLKPMKSYIEYFDNSDAIKYDCEETSKDNWTCKEYNKNGSFKRNIENGKAYVAVNNNHHGNFWINMFLGAWNILTQTH
;
A
#
# COMPACT_ATOMS: atom_id res chain seq x y z
N MET A 1 -45.75 -55.41 23.23
CA MET A 1 -45.70 -54.68 21.94
C MET A 1 -45.15 -53.25 22.06
N GLN A 2 -45.34 -52.52 23.17
CA GLN A 2 -44.82 -51.14 23.36
C GLN A 2 -43.29 -50.99 23.55
N ILE A 3 -42.59 -52.03 24.06
CA ILE A 3 -41.14 -51.94 24.35
C ILE A 3 -40.32 -51.92 23.06
N ALA A 4 -40.70 -52.74 22.08
CA ALA A 4 -40.03 -52.83 20.77
C ALA A 4 -40.14 -51.51 19.98
N THR A 5 -41.27 -50.81 20.03
CA THR A 5 -41.50 -49.53 19.33
C THR A 5 -40.68 -48.38 19.94
N LYS A 6 -40.52 -48.34 21.27
CA LYS A 6 -39.74 -47.30 21.96
C LYS A 6 -38.23 -47.44 21.73
N GLN A 7 -37.75 -48.68 21.62
CA GLN A 7 -36.36 -49.01 21.30
C GLN A 7 -36.02 -48.65 19.83
N ASN A 8 -36.95 -48.89 18.91
CA ASN A 8 -36.83 -48.52 17.49
C ASN A 8 -36.80 -46.99 17.29
N PHE A 9 -37.57 -46.24 18.09
CA PHE A 9 -37.56 -44.77 18.06
C PHE A 9 -36.23 -44.17 18.55
N LYS A 10 -35.67 -44.68 19.66
CA LYS A 10 -34.34 -44.27 20.14
C LYS A 10 -33.23 -44.57 19.14
N LEU A 11 -33.28 -45.74 18.49
CA LEU A 11 -32.29 -46.12 17.47
C LEU A 11 -32.35 -45.19 16.25
N LYS A 12 -33.55 -44.81 15.79
CA LYS A 12 -33.73 -43.83 14.71
C LYS A 12 -33.22 -42.43 15.06
N GLN A 13 -33.42 -41.98 16.30
CA GLN A 13 -32.88 -40.69 16.77
C GLN A 13 -31.34 -40.70 16.83
N ILE A 14 -30.74 -41.81 17.26
CA ILE A 14 -29.28 -41.98 17.27
C ILE A 14 -28.72 -42.00 15.84
N ILE A 15 -29.36 -42.73 14.91
CA ILE A 15 -28.97 -42.75 13.49
C ILE A 15 -29.10 -41.35 12.88
N LEU A 16 -30.13 -40.58 13.21
CA LEU A 16 -30.30 -39.21 12.74
C LEU A 16 -29.20 -38.27 13.28
N LEU A 17 -28.84 -38.40 14.56
CA LEU A 17 -27.72 -37.66 15.17
C LEU A 17 -26.38 -38.03 14.52
N PHE A 18 -26.12 -39.32 14.27
CA PHE A 18 -24.95 -39.76 13.53
C PHE A 18 -24.95 -39.29 12.08
N PHE A 19 -26.11 -39.25 11.41
CA PHE A 19 -26.23 -38.72 10.04
C PHE A 19 -25.95 -37.21 10.00
N ILE A 20 -26.43 -36.45 10.99
CA ILE A 20 -26.12 -35.01 11.14
C ILE A 20 -24.62 -34.81 11.42
N LEU A 21 -23.98 -35.67 12.23
CA LEU A 21 -22.54 -35.63 12.48
C LEU A 21 -21.72 -36.03 11.23
N PHE A 22 -22.18 -37.00 10.45
CA PHE A 22 -21.48 -37.49 9.26
C PHE A 22 -21.61 -36.55 8.05
N VAL A 23 -22.72 -35.80 7.94
CA VAL A 23 -22.88 -34.74 6.92
C VAL A 23 -21.89 -33.58 7.13
N ASN A 24 -21.34 -33.44 8.34
CA ASN A 24 -20.29 -32.46 8.64
C ASN A 24 -18.86 -32.96 8.38
N CYS A 25 -18.66 -34.15 7.80
CA CYS A 25 -17.37 -34.52 7.21
C CYS A 25 -17.19 -33.72 5.92
N THR A 26 -16.87 -32.44 6.03
CA THR A 26 -16.36 -31.67 4.90
C THR A 26 -15.03 -32.30 4.50
N PHE A 27 -14.94 -32.78 3.27
CA PHE A 27 -13.69 -33.29 2.73
C PHE A 27 -12.67 -32.14 2.73
N SER A 28 -11.71 -32.18 3.66
CA SER A 28 -10.60 -31.24 3.68
C SER A 28 -9.49 -31.77 2.77
N LEU A 29 -8.98 -30.90 1.90
CA LEU A 29 -7.82 -31.16 1.07
C LEU A 29 -6.63 -30.42 1.67
N THR A 30 -5.52 -31.11 1.89
CA THR A 30 -4.26 -30.50 2.30
C THR A 30 -3.50 -29.97 1.09
N LEU A 31 -2.89 -28.79 1.19
CA LEU A 31 -2.13 -28.21 0.06
C LEU A 31 -0.97 -29.09 -0.42
N SER A 32 -0.39 -29.93 0.45
CA SER A 32 0.63 -30.92 0.07
C SER A 32 0.19 -31.92 -1.01
N ASN A 33 -1.11 -32.08 -1.26
CA ASN A 33 -1.66 -32.92 -2.33
C ASN A 33 -1.47 -32.31 -3.73
N ILE A 34 -1.09 -31.03 -3.82
CA ILE A 34 -0.84 -30.33 -5.09
C ILE A 34 0.66 -30.37 -5.37
N ASN A 35 1.07 -31.27 -6.27
CA ASN A 35 2.48 -31.53 -6.56
C ASN A 35 3.25 -30.29 -7.00
N GLU A 36 2.62 -29.39 -7.76
CA GLU A 36 3.26 -28.17 -8.26
C GLU A 36 3.64 -27.18 -7.13
N LEU A 37 3.01 -27.26 -5.95
CA LEU A 37 3.35 -26.40 -4.82
C LEU A 37 4.71 -26.77 -4.20
N ARG A 38 5.23 -27.99 -4.43
CA ARG A 38 6.52 -28.45 -3.91
C ARG A 38 7.72 -27.66 -4.45
N GLU A 39 7.53 -26.96 -5.57
CA GLU A 39 8.56 -26.11 -6.19
C GLU A 39 8.66 -24.72 -5.52
N LEU A 40 7.74 -24.38 -4.62
CA LEU A 40 7.67 -23.06 -4.00
C LEU A 40 8.61 -22.95 -2.80
N SER A 41 9.29 -21.82 -2.70
CA SER A 41 10.26 -21.52 -1.64
C SER A 41 9.70 -21.58 -0.22
N ASN A 42 8.39 -21.40 -0.05
CA ASN A 42 7.67 -21.44 1.22
C ASN A 42 6.77 -22.68 1.34
N PHE A 43 7.02 -23.75 0.56
CA PHE A 43 6.19 -24.97 0.61
C PHE A 43 6.04 -25.52 2.03
N ASP A 44 7.12 -25.53 2.82
CA ASP A 44 7.10 -26.00 4.20
C ASP A 44 6.17 -25.20 5.11
N GLU A 45 5.94 -23.93 4.80
CA GLU A 45 5.00 -23.07 5.54
C GLU A 45 3.53 -23.40 5.21
N ILE A 46 3.26 -23.82 3.97
CA ILE A 46 1.87 -23.95 3.45
C ILE A 46 1.38 -25.39 3.31
N LYS A 47 2.27 -26.38 3.30
CA LYS A 47 1.97 -27.78 2.95
C LYS A 47 0.89 -28.44 3.81
N ASN A 48 0.77 -28.02 5.07
CA ASN A 48 -0.16 -28.60 6.05
C ASN A 48 -1.47 -27.82 6.17
N ILE A 49 -1.69 -26.79 5.34
CA ILE A 49 -2.94 -26.05 5.38
C ILE A 49 -4.05 -26.90 4.77
N GLU A 50 -5.11 -27.13 5.55
CA GLU A 50 -6.32 -27.82 5.15
C GLU A 50 -7.37 -26.84 4.62
N VAL A 51 -7.93 -27.15 3.46
CA VAL A 51 -8.90 -26.28 2.76
C VAL A 51 -10.02 -27.12 2.16
N GLU A 52 -11.23 -26.57 2.11
CA GLU A 52 -12.38 -27.29 1.52
C GLU A 52 -12.19 -27.54 0.02
N LYS A 53 -11.56 -26.60 -0.67
CA LYS A 53 -11.38 -26.67 -2.12
C LYS A 53 -10.21 -25.85 -2.62
N VAL A 54 -9.61 -26.31 -3.71
CA VAL A 54 -8.66 -25.54 -4.50
C VAL A 54 -9.14 -25.47 -5.94
N ILE A 55 -9.19 -24.27 -6.51
CA ILE A 55 -9.58 -24.04 -7.91
C ILE A 55 -8.49 -23.20 -8.59
N GLU A 56 -8.09 -23.60 -9.79
CA GLU A 56 -7.25 -22.76 -10.64
C GLU A 56 -8.05 -21.56 -11.18
N MET A 57 -7.45 -20.37 -11.21
CA MET A 57 -8.07 -19.13 -11.69
C MET A 57 -8.77 -19.28 -13.04
N LYS A 58 -8.21 -20.06 -13.99
CA LYS A 58 -8.82 -20.33 -15.30
C LYS A 58 -10.18 -21.05 -15.20
N GLU A 59 -10.35 -21.91 -14.20
CA GLU A 59 -11.63 -22.56 -13.93
C GLU A 59 -12.51 -21.70 -13.02
N ALA A 60 -11.90 -20.94 -12.10
CA ALA A 60 -12.60 -20.00 -11.24
C ALA A 60 -13.40 -18.98 -12.06
N VAL A 61 -12.84 -18.40 -13.13
CA VAL A 61 -13.58 -17.43 -13.98
C VAL A 61 -14.80 -18.04 -14.68
N LYS A 62 -14.82 -19.36 -14.88
CA LYS A 62 -15.97 -20.07 -15.46
C LYS A 62 -17.02 -20.37 -14.41
N GLY A 63 -16.61 -20.83 -13.23
CA GLY A 63 -17.49 -21.34 -12.18
C GLY A 63 -17.88 -20.34 -11.09
N LEU A 64 -17.15 -19.25 -10.95
CA LEU A 64 -17.34 -18.22 -9.92
C LEU A 64 -17.70 -16.88 -10.55
N GLU A 65 -18.44 -16.08 -9.81
CA GLU A 65 -18.75 -14.69 -10.14
C GLU A 65 -18.66 -13.83 -8.89
N ARG A 66 -18.37 -12.54 -9.06
CA ARG A 66 -18.40 -11.58 -7.98
C ARG A 66 -19.69 -10.79 -8.04
N ILE A 67 -20.49 -10.83 -6.98
CA ILE A 67 -21.70 -10.04 -6.80
C ILE A 67 -21.44 -9.08 -5.65
N GLY A 68 -21.38 -7.78 -5.94
CA GLY A 68 -20.89 -6.78 -4.98
C GLY A 68 -19.46 -7.11 -4.53
N ASN A 69 -19.25 -7.23 -3.22
CA ASN A 69 -17.94 -7.50 -2.62
C ASN A 69 -17.73 -8.98 -2.25
N THR A 70 -18.54 -9.90 -2.79
CA THR A 70 -18.48 -11.32 -2.44
C THR A 70 -18.39 -12.18 -3.69
N VAL A 71 -17.48 -13.16 -3.66
CA VAL A 71 -17.32 -14.18 -4.71
C VAL A 71 -18.22 -15.37 -4.40
N TYR A 72 -18.99 -15.79 -5.40
CA TYR A 72 -19.97 -16.86 -5.31
C TYR A 72 -19.74 -17.92 -6.39
N TYR A 73 -20.17 -19.15 -6.11
CA TYR A 73 -20.41 -20.13 -7.17
C TYR A 73 -21.58 -19.70 -8.05
N LYS A 74 -21.38 -19.59 -9.38
CA LYS A 74 -22.40 -19.07 -10.32
C LYS A 74 -23.74 -19.79 -10.24
N LYS A 75 -23.71 -21.11 -10.04
CA LYS A 75 -24.90 -21.97 -10.05
C LYS A 75 -25.68 -21.92 -8.74
N THR A 76 -25.00 -21.99 -7.61
CA THR A 76 -25.64 -22.13 -6.29
C THR A 76 -25.78 -20.81 -5.53
N LYS A 77 -25.03 -19.78 -5.94
CA LYS A 77 -24.90 -18.50 -5.22
C LYS A 77 -24.44 -18.66 -3.77
N ILE A 78 -23.75 -19.75 -3.44
CA ILE A 78 -23.09 -19.93 -2.15
C ILE A 78 -21.75 -19.19 -2.20
N PRO A 79 -21.38 -18.41 -1.16
CA PRO A 79 -20.07 -17.76 -1.09
C PRO A 79 -18.93 -18.77 -1.23
N TYR A 80 -17.86 -18.38 -1.92
CA TYR A 80 -16.71 -19.24 -2.13
C TYR A 80 -15.88 -19.39 -0.85
N GLU A 81 -15.62 -20.63 -0.44
CA GLU A 81 -14.71 -21.01 0.64
C GLU A 81 -13.61 -21.89 0.02
N GLY A 82 -12.34 -21.59 0.29
CA GLY A 82 -11.21 -22.36 -0.22
C GLY A 82 -10.10 -21.50 -0.82
N VAL A 83 -9.32 -22.06 -1.73
CA VAL A 83 -8.13 -21.42 -2.29
C VAL A 83 -8.27 -21.25 -3.80
N ILE A 84 -7.86 -20.09 -4.30
CA ILE A 84 -7.68 -19.87 -5.73
C ILE A 84 -6.18 -19.83 -6.02
N ILE A 85 -5.74 -20.66 -6.95
CA ILE A 85 -4.34 -20.65 -7.45
C ILE A 85 -4.29 -20.03 -8.84
N THR A 86 -3.30 -19.18 -9.10
CA THR A 86 -3.02 -18.67 -10.45
C THR A 86 -1.84 -19.44 -11.04
N LYS A 87 -1.94 -19.80 -12.33
CA LYS A 87 -0.87 -20.45 -13.07
C LYS A 87 -0.54 -19.66 -14.34
N GLU A 88 0.72 -19.65 -14.69
CA GLU A 88 1.24 -19.16 -15.97
C GLU A 88 2.32 -20.15 -16.43
N ASN A 89 2.24 -20.62 -17.68
CA ASN A 89 3.15 -21.65 -18.22
C ASN A 89 3.28 -22.89 -17.31
N LYS A 90 2.15 -23.33 -16.71
CA LYS A 90 2.05 -24.44 -15.73
C LYS A 90 2.77 -24.19 -14.39
N LYS A 91 3.40 -23.04 -14.17
CA LYS A 91 4.01 -22.65 -12.90
C LYS A 91 3.02 -21.86 -12.05
N ILE A 92 3.03 -22.10 -10.75
CA ILE A 92 2.18 -21.36 -9.79
C ILE A 92 2.71 -19.93 -9.68
N LYS A 93 1.82 -18.96 -9.91
CA LYS A 93 2.11 -17.52 -9.79
C LYS A 93 1.48 -16.88 -8.57
N GLY A 94 0.47 -17.52 -7.99
CA GLY A 94 -0.13 -17.02 -6.77
C GLY A 94 -1.11 -17.98 -6.12
N ILE A 95 -1.33 -17.76 -4.83
CA ILE A 95 -2.20 -18.54 -3.95
C ILE A 95 -2.98 -17.54 -3.08
N TYR A 96 -4.30 -17.58 -3.15
CA TYR A 96 -5.17 -16.67 -2.40
C TYR A 96 -6.26 -17.46 -1.68
N PHE A 97 -6.39 -17.21 -0.39
CA PHE A 97 -7.32 -17.89 0.49
C PHE A 97 -8.61 -17.09 0.61
N TYR A 98 -9.74 -17.77 0.53
CA TYR A 98 -11.07 -17.20 0.56
C TYR A 98 -11.90 -17.80 1.69
N LYS A 99 -12.56 -16.92 2.42
CA LYS A 99 -13.58 -17.24 3.41
C LYS A 99 -14.81 -16.40 3.16
N ASN A 100 -15.99 -17.01 3.13
CA ASN A 100 -17.26 -16.34 2.84
C ASN A 100 -17.20 -15.47 1.57
N GLY A 101 -16.52 -15.96 0.53
CA GLY A 101 -16.37 -15.27 -0.76
C GLY A 101 -15.45 -14.05 -0.76
N LYS A 102 -14.67 -13.84 0.31
CA LYS A 102 -13.70 -12.74 0.42
C LYS A 102 -12.31 -13.28 0.71
N THR A 103 -11.29 -12.57 0.27
CA THR A 103 -9.90 -12.88 0.64
C THR A 103 -9.73 -12.74 2.14
N GLU A 104 -9.17 -13.78 2.76
CA GLU A 104 -9.06 -13.93 4.21
C GLU A 104 -7.82 -14.77 4.54
N GLY A 105 -6.98 -14.26 5.44
CA GLY A 105 -5.73 -14.91 5.81
C GLY A 105 -4.60 -14.54 4.86
N ASP A 106 -3.64 -15.45 4.71
CA ASP A 106 -2.42 -15.19 3.95
C ASP A 106 -2.69 -15.22 2.43
N GLY A 107 -1.80 -14.60 1.67
CA GLY A 107 -1.76 -14.65 0.22
C GLY A 107 -0.32 -14.57 -0.26
N PHE A 108 -0.06 -15.16 -1.43
CA PHE A 108 1.30 -15.27 -1.95
C PHE A 108 1.31 -15.06 -3.45
N ASP A 109 2.25 -14.26 -3.93
CA ASP A 109 2.64 -14.15 -5.33
C ASP A 109 4.06 -14.65 -5.51
N TYR A 110 4.36 -15.27 -6.65
CA TYR A 110 5.63 -15.93 -6.92
C TYR A 110 6.26 -15.47 -8.23
N PHE A 111 7.59 -15.44 -8.23
CA PHE A 111 8.39 -15.44 -9.45
C PHE A 111 8.35 -16.82 -10.13
N GLU A 112 8.79 -16.87 -11.40
CA GLU A 112 8.83 -18.13 -12.16
C GLU A 112 9.71 -19.22 -11.55
N ASN A 113 10.70 -18.82 -10.76
CA ASN A 113 11.59 -19.74 -10.04
C ASN A 113 11.02 -20.22 -8.69
N GLY A 114 9.75 -19.94 -8.38
CA GLY A 114 9.10 -20.37 -7.14
C GLY A 114 9.46 -19.54 -5.89
N LYS A 115 10.32 -18.51 -6.03
CA LYS A 115 10.59 -17.56 -4.95
C LYS A 115 9.41 -16.61 -4.75
N ILE A 116 9.15 -16.23 -3.50
CA ILE A 116 8.13 -15.22 -3.17
C ILE A 116 8.46 -13.89 -3.86
N ASN A 117 7.47 -13.37 -4.59
CA ASN A 117 7.42 -12.01 -5.09
C ASN A 117 6.71 -11.10 -4.07
N CYS A 118 5.54 -11.49 -3.59
CA CYS A 118 4.82 -10.78 -2.54
C CYS A 118 4.19 -11.75 -1.55
N ARG A 119 4.25 -11.42 -0.26
CA ARG A 119 3.41 -12.02 0.77
C ARG A 119 2.37 -10.99 1.19
N SER A 120 1.11 -11.37 1.21
CA SER A 120 -0.01 -10.55 1.64
C SER A 120 -0.75 -11.21 2.79
N LYS A 121 -1.52 -10.42 3.54
CA LYS A 121 -2.48 -10.91 4.52
C LYS A 121 -3.72 -10.03 4.49
N ALA A 122 -4.88 -10.63 4.24
CA ALA A 122 -6.15 -9.92 4.13
C ALA A 122 -7.13 -10.35 5.22
N LYS A 123 -8.06 -9.45 5.54
CA LYS A 123 -9.26 -9.73 6.35
C LYS A 123 -10.45 -9.10 5.65
N ASN A 124 -11.42 -9.91 5.23
CA ASN A 124 -12.59 -9.45 4.48
C ASN A 124 -12.26 -8.54 3.28
N ASP A 125 -11.38 -8.96 2.36
CA ASP A 125 -10.93 -8.17 1.19
C ASP A 125 -10.11 -6.91 1.49
N ILE A 126 -9.72 -6.68 2.75
CA ILE A 126 -8.85 -5.55 3.14
C ILE A 126 -7.48 -6.10 3.53
N ASP A 127 -6.42 -5.62 2.89
CA ASP A 127 -5.06 -6.01 3.26
C ASP A 127 -4.72 -5.42 4.63
N THR A 128 -4.18 -6.27 5.49
CA THR A 128 -3.60 -5.91 6.78
C THR A 128 -2.09 -5.83 6.71
N PHE A 129 -1.49 -6.53 5.75
CA PHE A 129 -0.05 -6.57 5.53
C PHE A 129 0.26 -6.92 4.07
N ASN A 130 1.29 -6.28 3.51
CA ASN A 130 1.96 -6.76 2.30
C ASN A 130 3.46 -6.58 2.45
N GLU A 131 4.24 -7.49 1.88
CA GLU A 131 5.68 -7.37 1.73
C GLU A 131 6.12 -7.96 0.41
N CYS A 132 6.68 -7.11 -0.45
CA CYS A 132 7.06 -7.44 -1.81
C CYS A 132 8.57 -7.29 -2.02
N TYR A 133 9.09 -8.14 -2.89
CA TYR A 133 10.50 -8.34 -3.14
C TYR A 133 10.79 -8.25 -4.64
N ASN A 134 12.00 -7.87 -5.00
CA ASN A 134 12.49 -8.04 -6.36
C ASN A 134 13.03 -9.47 -6.58
N LYS A 135 13.35 -9.80 -7.84
CA LYS A 135 13.87 -11.14 -8.21
C LYS A 135 15.13 -11.57 -7.45
N ASN A 136 15.89 -10.60 -6.93
CA ASN A 136 17.12 -10.83 -6.16
C ASN A 136 16.87 -10.95 -4.65
N GLY A 137 15.62 -10.83 -4.19
CA GLY A 137 15.24 -10.90 -2.78
C GLY A 137 15.37 -9.57 -2.01
N GLY A 138 15.70 -8.47 -2.69
CA GLY A 138 15.67 -7.13 -2.08
C GLY A 138 14.23 -6.65 -1.89
N LYS A 139 13.92 -6.00 -0.77
CA LYS A 139 12.58 -5.46 -0.52
C LYS A 139 12.27 -4.34 -1.50
N ILE A 140 11.08 -4.37 -2.09
CA ILE A 140 10.53 -3.30 -2.92
C ILE A 140 9.65 -2.40 -2.07
N GLN A 141 8.70 -3.02 -1.35
CA GLN A 141 7.74 -2.29 -0.52
C GLN A 141 7.18 -3.16 0.60
N THR A 142 6.71 -2.50 1.65
CA THR A 142 5.86 -3.09 2.68
C THR A 142 4.65 -2.22 2.93
N PHE A 143 3.48 -2.82 3.12
CA PHE A 143 2.28 -2.15 3.59
C PHE A 143 1.85 -2.73 4.93
N LYS A 144 1.42 -1.86 5.85
CA LYS A 144 0.83 -2.25 7.13
C LYS A 144 -0.49 -1.49 7.30
N GLY A 145 -1.60 -2.23 7.30
CA GLY A 145 -2.94 -1.69 7.47
C GLY A 145 -3.24 -1.37 8.94
N ASN A 146 -4.13 -0.40 9.16
CA ASN A 146 -4.57 0.03 10.49
C ASN A 146 -5.94 -0.58 10.89
N GLY A 147 -6.34 -1.70 10.27
CA GLY A 147 -7.62 -2.36 10.51
C GLY A 147 -8.78 -1.89 9.60
N GLY A 148 -8.48 -1.05 8.61
CA GLY A 148 -9.41 -0.62 7.57
C GLY A 148 -8.67 -0.31 6.27
N ILE A 149 -9.23 0.56 5.44
CA ILE A 149 -8.61 0.91 4.15
C ILE A 149 -7.35 1.78 4.29
N THR A 150 -7.03 2.28 5.48
CA THR A 150 -5.86 3.13 5.72
C THR A 150 -4.67 2.31 6.20
N GLY A 151 -3.46 2.77 5.90
CA GLY A 151 -2.25 2.15 6.39
C GLY A 151 -0.98 2.91 6.04
N ILE A 152 0.15 2.30 6.36
CA ILE A 152 1.48 2.84 6.10
C ILE A 152 2.15 2.02 4.99
N LEU A 153 2.45 2.67 3.87
CA LEU A 153 3.27 2.13 2.79
C LEU A 153 4.72 2.58 3.01
N THR A 154 5.65 1.65 3.02
CA THR A 154 7.09 1.92 2.99
C THR A 154 7.65 1.38 1.69
N VAL A 155 8.32 2.22 0.91
CA VAL A 155 8.99 1.84 -0.34
C VAL A 155 10.49 1.94 -0.12
N TYR A 156 11.25 1.04 -0.74
CA TYR A 156 12.69 0.89 -0.57
C TYR A 156 13.42 1.19 -1.89
N TYR A 157 14.63 1.70 -1.78
CA TYR A 157 15.53 1.83 -2.92
C TYR A 157 15.94 0.45 -3.45
N ASP A 158 16.08 0.35 -4.77
CA ASP A 158 16.62 -0.83 -5.42
C ASP A 158 18.01 -1.20 -4.88
N GLY A 159 18.22 -2.52 -4.72
CA GLY A 159 19.50 -3.10 -4.31
C GLY A 159 19.74 -3.11 -2.80
N GLY A 160 18.73 -2.91 -1.95
CA GLY A 160 18.91 -3.05 -0.50
C GLY A 160 17.66 -2.83 0.35
N ASN A 161 17.88 -2.57 1.65
CA ASN A 161 16.83 -2.35 2.66
C ASN A 161 16.70 -0.87 3.06
N LYS A 162 17.19 0.05 2.24
CA LYS A 162 17.15 1.49 2.53
C LYS A 162 15.80 2.07 2.09
N LYS A 163 15.10 2.75 2.98
CA LYS A 163 13.80 3.36 2.69
C LYS A 163 13.98 4.50 1.69
N ALA A 164 13.16 4.51 0.66
CA ALA A 164 12.99 5.63 -0.27
C ALA A 164 11.96 6.61 0.29
N TYR A 165 10.79 6.11 0.69
CA TYR A 165 9.79 6.90 1.40
C TYR A 165 8.87 6.04 2.28
N VAL A 166 8.21 6.71 3.22
CA VAL A 166 7.15 6.15 4.07
C VAL A 166 5.93 7.06 3.93
N SER A 167 4.78 6.51 3.55
CA SER A 167 3.55 7.25 3.24
C SER A 167 2.36 6.69 4.01
N GLU A 168 1.55 7.60 4.54
CA GLU A 168 0.15 7.32 4.87
C GLU A 168 -0.63 7.18 3.56
N VAL A 169 -1.39 6.09 3.43
CA VAL A 169 -2.12 5.75 2.19
C VAL A 169 -3.50 5.17 2.49
N ASN A 170 -4.39 5.33 1.51
CA ASN A 170 -5.62 4.55 1.39
C ASN A 170 -5.41 3.45 0.34
N GLN A 171 -5.78 2.21 0.67
CA GLN A 171 -5.75 1.07 -0.24
C GLN A 171 -7.08 0.91 -0.99
N ARG A 172 -7.00 0.41 -2.22
CA ARG A 172 -8.16 -0.02 -3.02
C ARG A 172 -7.73 -1.11 -3.99
N PHE A 173 -8.56 -2.14 -4.13
CA PHE A 173 -8.37 -3.11 -5.20
C PHE A 173 -8.87 -2.56 -6.54
N ASP A 174 -8.00 -2.57 -7.55
CA ASP A 174 -8.36 -2.29 -8.93
C ASP A 174 -8.77 -3.60 -9.62
N SER A 175 -10.07 -3.77 -9.83
CA SER A 175 -10.63 -4.97 -10.44
C SER A 175 -10.26 -5.15 -11.92
N GLN A 176 -10.00 -4.05 -12.65
CA GLN A 176 -9.65 -4.13 -14.07
C GLN A 176 -8.22 -4.63 -14.23
N ASN A 177 -7.29 -4.04 -13.48
CA ASN A 177 -5.88 -4.39 -13.52
C ASN A 177 -5.50 -5.51 -12.54
N LYS A 178 -6.47 -6.02 -11.77
CA LYS A 178 -6.34 -7.09 -10.77
C LYS A 178 -5.18 -6.86 -9.79
N LYS A 179 -5.05 -5.63 -9.29
CA LYS A 179 -3.96 -5.23 -8.41
C LYS A 179 -4.41 -4.33 -7.28
N GLN A 180 -3.69 -4.36 -6.17
CA GLN A 180 -3.86 -3.39 -5.10
C GLN A 180 -3.25 -2.05 -5.51
N VAL A 181 -3.96 -0.97 -5.22
CA VAL A 181 -3.56 0.41 -5.48
C VAL A 181 -3.54 1.17 -4.17
N TYR A 182 -2.47 1.95 -3.97
CA TYR A 182 -2.31 2.82 -2.81
C TYR A 182 -2.35 4.28 -3.26
N THR A 183 -3.26 5.05 -2.67
CA THR A 183 -3.39 6.50 -2.86
C THR A 183 -2.84 7.20 -1.64
N LYS A 184 -1.86 8.10 -1.82
CA LYS A 184 -1.26 8.87 -0.73
C LYS A 184 -2.31 9.79 -0.11
N ASN A 185 -2.51 9.68 1.19
CA ASN A 185 -3.52 10.45 1.90
C ASN A 185 -3.06 10.67 3.35
N GLY A 186 -2.40 11.80 3.57
CA GLY A 186 -1.69 12.14 4.79
C GLY A 186 -0.21 12.39 4.51
N LYS A 187 0.61 12.12 5.53
CA LYS A 187 2.03 12.44 5.52
C LYS A 187 2.85 11.42 4.74
N THR A 188 3.77 11.91 3.91
CA THR A 188 4.81 11.16 3.21
C THR A 188 6.18 11.70 3.59
N ARG A 189 7.02 10.88 4.21
CA ARG A 189 8.42 11.21 4.48
C ARG A 189 9.31 10.60 3.41
N VAL A 190 10.07 11.44 2.73
CA VAL A 190 11.00 11.08 1.64
C VAL A 190 12.42 11.10 2.17
N TYR A 191 13.21 10.07 1.86
CA TYR A 191 14.58 9.91 2.34
C TYR A 191 15.55 9.91 1.17
N GLU A 192 16.70 10.53 1.37
CA GLU A 192 17.87 10.34 0.50
C GLU A 192 18.48 8.93 0.69
N ARG A 193 19.33 8.48 -0.25
CA ARG A 193 19.99 7.16 -0.18
C ARG A 193 20.98 7.02 1.00
N ASN A 194 21.41 8.13 1.61
CA ASN A 194 22.20 8.13 2.84
C ASN A 194 21.32 7.95 4.11
N GLY A 195 19.99 8.02 4.00
CA GLY A 195 19.04 7.90 5.11
C GLY A 195 18.54 9.24 5.67
N ASN A 196 19.08 10.37 5.23
CA ASN A 196 18.61 11.69 5.64
C ASN A 196 17.21 11.96 5.08
N ILE A 197 16.43 12.75 5.81
CA ILE A 197 15.13 13.22 5.32
C ILE A 197 15.36 14.28 4.27
N LEU A 198 14.78 14.10 3.09
CA LEU A 198 14.74 15.09 2.02
C LEU A 198 13.50 15.98 2.13
N GLY A 199 12.37 15.38 2.52
CA GLY A 199 11.09 16.07 2.59
C GLY A 199 10.06 15.37 3.46
N GLU A 200 9.16 16.16 4.01
CA GLU A 200 7.91 15.73 4.60
C GLU A 200 6.78 16.39 3.82
N LEU A 201 6.12 15.58 3.00
CA LEU A 201 5.11 16.03 2.05
C LEU A 201 3.74 15.54 2.48
N ASN A 202 2.76 16.43 2.56
CA ASN A 202 1.39 16.07 2.91
C ASN A 202 0.53 15.99 1.64
N PHE A 203 -0.22 14.90 1.51
CA PHE A 203 -1.11 14.64 0.39
C PHE A 203 -2.56 14.52 0.85
N ASN A 204 -3.48 14.97 0.03
CA ASN A 204 -4.90 14.67 0.15
C ASN A 204 -5.33 13.99 -1.15
N ASN A 205 -5.55 12.67 -1.08
CA ASN A 205 -5.85 11.83 -2.25
C ASN A 205 -4.90 12.06 -3.45
N ASP A 206 -3.61 11.78 -3.25
CA ASP A 206 -2.50 11.99 -4.20
C ASP A 206 -2.24 13.45 -4.61
N SER A 207 -2.95 14.43 -4.02
CA SER A 207 -2.78 15.86 -4.32
C SER A 207 -2.02 16.60 -3.22
N LEU A 208 -1.00 17.37 -3.60
CA LEU A 208 -0.29 18.32 -2.72
C LEU A 208 -0.98 19.69 -2.60
N LEU A 209 -2.01 19.91 -3.43
CA LEU A 209 -2.67 21.21 -3.57
C LEU A 209 -3.32 21.65 -2.25
N GLY A 210 -2.90 22.79 -1.73
CA GLY A 210 -3.39 23.34 -0.47
C GLY A 210 -2.79 22.72 0.79
N GLU A 211 -1.93 21.71 0.65
CA GLU A 211 -1.33 21.00 1.78
C GLU A 211 0.03 21.60 2.14
N ARG A 212 0.37 21.65 3.44
CA ARG A 212 1.66 22.16 3.93
C ARG A 212 2.77 21.15 3.64
N GLN A 213 3.91 21.61 3.13
CA GLN A 213 5.06 20.81 2.71
C GLN A 213 6.31 21.30 3.42
N LYS A 214 7.21 20.38 3.79
CA LYS A 214 8.53 20.73 4.33
C LYS A 214 9.63 20.03 3.55
N LEU A 215 10.68 20.77 3.22
CA LEU A 215 11.90 20.24 2.61
C LEU A 215 13.09 20.49 3.52
N TYR A 216 14.02 19.55 3.54
CA TYR A 216 15.13 19.51 4.49
C TYR A 216 16.47 19.55 3.78
N MET A 217 17.41 20.33 4.33
CA MET A 217 18.79 20.38 3.89
C MET A 217 19.68 20.10 5.11
N ASN A 218 20.56 19.10 5.01
CA ASN A 218 21.46 18.67 6.09
C ASN A 218 20.73 18.46 7.44
N GLY A 219 19.53 17.87 7.40
CA GLY A 219 18.74 17.56 8.60
C GLY A 219 17.96 18.73 9.21
N LYS A 220 18.04 19.94 8.65
CA LYS A 220 17.25 21.12 9.07
C LYS A 220 16.22 21.49 8.01
N VAL A 221 15.09 22.06 8.43
CA VAL A 221 14.08 22.56 7.49
C VAL A 221 14.70 23.68 6.69
N LYS A 222 14.66 23.57 5.37
CA LYS A 222 15.12 24.61 4.45
C LYS A 222 13.94 25.40 3.87
N TYR A 223 12.86 24.70 3.53
CA TYR A 223 11.64 25.29 3.00
C TYR A 223 10.41 24.73 3.73
N ASP A 224 9.47 25.62 4.07
CA ASP A 224 8.16 25.27 4.63
C ASP A 224 7.08 26.11 3.93
N PHE A 225 6.17 25.48 3.20
CA PHE A 225 5.27 26.18 2.28
C PHE A 225 3.96 25.42 2.08
N ILE A 226 2.96 26.07 1.48
CA ILE A 226 1.70 25.39 1.08
C ILE A 226 1.76 25.05 -0.41
N GLY A 227 1.43 23.82 -0.78
CA GLY A 227 1.51 23.31 -2.16
C GLY A 227 0.51 23.99 -3.11
N GLY A 228 1.04 24.53 -4.20
CA GLY A 228 0.34 25.27 -5.25
C GLY A 228 -0.18 24.42 -6.42
N THR A 229 0.16 23.14 -6.44
CA THR A 229 -0.18 22.17 -7.49
C THR A 229 -0.60 20.85 -6.90
N LYS A 230 -1.35 20.06 -7.68
CA LYS A 230 -1.68 18.68 -7.30
C LYS A 230 -0.44 17.79 -7.27
N ASP A 231 0.46 18.00 -8.22
CA ASP A 231 1.58 17.12 -8.48
C ASP A 231 2.93 17.77 -8.17
N ILE A 232 3.92 16.96 -7.78
CA ILE A 232 5.25 17.41 -7.37
C ILE A 232 6.12 17.92 -8.54
N LYS A 233 5.79 17.57 -9.79
CA LYS A 233 6.59 17.97 -10.97
C LYS A 233 6.55 19.47 -11.20
N GLY A 234 5.39 20.06 -10.94
CA GLY A 234 5.12 21.48 -11.08
C GLY A 234 5.05 22.18 -9.74
N LEU A 235 5.66 21.61 -8.69
CA LEU A 235 5.49 22.09 -7.34
C LEU A 235 5.89 23.55 -7.24
N LYS A 236 4.89 24.37 -6.94
CA LYS A 236 5.03 25.79 -6.65
C LYS A 236 4.40 26.04 -5.28
N PRO A 237 4.88 26.98 -4.49
CA PRO A 237 4.16 27.40 -3.30
C PRO A 237 2.91 28.22 -3.67
N MET A 238 1.92 28.22 -2.78
CA MET A 238 0.78 29.14 -2.74
C MET A 238 0.60 29.60 -1.30
N LYS A 239 -0.11 30.71 -1.05
CA LYS A 239 -0.50 31.23 0.28
C LYS A 239 0.63 31.58 1.26
N SER A 240 1.55 30.66 1.53
CA SER A 240 2.64 30.78 2.50
C SER A 240 3.89 30.10 1.96
N TYR A 241 5.03 30.78 2.12
CA TYR A 241 6.36 30.27 1.83
C TYR A 241 7.36 30.81 2.85
N ILE A 242 8.06 29.91 3.53
CA ILE A 242 9.10 30.24 4.50
C ILE A 242 10.41 29.58 4.04
N GLU A 243 11.47 30.37 3.93
CA GLU A 243 12.84 29.89 3.73
C GLU A 243 13.64 30.09 5.02
N TYR A 244 14.42 29.09 5.40
CA TYR A 244 15.35 29.15 6.52
C TYR A 244 16.79 29.32 6.02
N PHE A 245 17.65 29.91 6.86
CA PHE A 245 19.08 29.91 6.61
C PHE A 245 19.63 28.48 6.61
N ASP A 246 20.64 28.22 5.78
CA ASP A 246 21.24 26.89 5.67
C ASP A 246 21.73 26.40 7.04
N ASN A 247 21.39 25.15 7.37
CA ASN A 247 21.75 24.48 8.63
C ASN A 247 21.31 25.25 9.88
N SER A 248 20.21 26.01 9.80
CA SER A 248 19.72 26.86 10.89
C SER A 248 18.20 26.76 11.05
N ASP A 249 17.70 27.02 12.26
CA ASP A 249 16.27 27.20 12.52
C ASP A 249 15.83 28.67 12.35
N ALA A 250 16.78 29.57 12.02
CA ALA A 250 16.49 30.98 11.78
C ALA A 250 15.82 31.18 10.40
N ILE A 251 14.69 31.88 10.40
CA ILE A 251 13.97 32.28 9.19
C ILE A 251 14.82 33.29 8.42
N LYS A 252 14.90 33.11 7.11
CA LYS A 252 15.53 34.04 6.16
C LYS A 252 14.46 34.87 5.44
N TYR A 253 13.42 34.20 4.93
CA TYR A 253 12.26 34.84 4.34
C TYR A 253 10.97 34.23 4.88
N ASP A 254 10.00 35.09 5.16
CA ASP A 254 8.62 34.72 5.47
C ASP A 254 7.71 35.47 4.50
N CYS A 255 7.09 34.72 3.59
CA CYS A 255 6.35 35.26 2.46
C CYS A 255 4.89 34.82 2.49
N GLU A 256 4.00 35.77 2.19
CA GLU A 256 2.56 35.56 2.08
C GLU A 256 2.07 35.96 0.69
N GLU A 257 1.15 35.16 0.13
CA GLU A 257 0.54 35.44 -1.16
C GLU A 257 -0.66 36.37 -0.95
N THR A 258 -0.54 37.63 -1.38
CA THR A 258 -1.58 38.66 -1.19
C THR A 258 -2.66 38.62 -2.28
N SER A 259 -2.29 38.18 -3.48
CA SER A 259 -3.19 37.87 -4.59
C SER A 259 -2.50 36.83 -5.48
N LYS A 260 -3.22 36.23 -6.43
CA LYS A 260 -2.69 35.12 -7.25
C LYS A 260 -1.30 35.44 -7.83
N ASP A 261 -0.35 34.61 -7.43
CA ASP A 261 1.08 34.68 -7.70
C ASP A 261 1.78 35.96 -7.19
N ASN A 262 1.12 36.93 -6.56
CA ASN A 262 1.73 38.14 -5.98
C ASN A 262 2.05 37.96 -4.50
N TRP A 263 3.29 38.29 -4.12
CA TRP A 263 3.82 37.99 -2.80
C TRP A 263 4.36 39.23 -2.11
N THR A 264 4.22 39.26 -0.79
CA THR A 264 4.95 40.15 0.11
C THR A 264 5.82 39.29 1.02
N CYS A 265 7.07 39.70 1.23
CA CYS A 265 8.02 38.94 2.05
C CYS A 265 8.65 39.81 3.12
N LYS A 266 8.86 39.23 4.31
CA LYS A 266 9.72 39.77 5.35
C LYS A 266 11.08 39.09 5.26
N GLU A 267 12.15 39.88 5.16
CA GLU A 267 13.53 39.39 5.21
C GLU A 267 14.09 39.59 6.63
N TYR A 268 14.85 38.60 7.10
CA TYR A 268 15.46 38.61 8.43
C TYR A 268 16.98 38.39 8.34
N ASN A 269 17.71 38.89 9.34
CA ASN A 269 19.11 38.57 9.55
C ASN A 269 19.27 37.19 10.22
N LYS A 270 20.46 36.59 10.14
CA LYS A 270 20.72 35.25 10.72
C LYS A 270 20.54 35.19 12.25
N ASN A 271 20.66 36.33 12.94
CA ASN A 271 20.36 36.46 14.37
C ASN A 271 18.85 36.57 14.68
N GLY A 272 17.98 36.50 13.67
CA GLY A 272 16.52 36.60 13.80
C GLY A 272 15.96 38.03 13.78
N SER A 273 16.79 39.08 13.76
CA SER A 273 16.29 40.45 13.71
C SER A 273 15.66 40.75 12.35
N PHE A 274 14.51 41.42 12.33
CA PHE A 274 13.88 41.92 11.11
C PHE A 274 14.84 42.84 10.33
N LYS A 275 14.91 42.64 9.01
CA LYS A 275 15.77 43.42 8.12
C LYS A 275 14.97 44.40 7.28
N ARG A 276 13.95 43.94 6.55
CA ARG A 276 13.08 44.78 5.71
C ARG A 276 11.84 44.02 5.21
N ASN A 277 10.87 44.79 4.72
CA ASN A 277 9.78 44.29 3.89
C ASN A 277 10.18 44.31 2.42
N ILE A 278 9.69 43.34 1.66
CA ILE A 278 9.89 43.20 0.22
C ILE A 278 8.51 43.12 -0.43
N GLU A 279 8.15 44.18 -1.15
CA GLU A 279 7.00 44.20 -2.03
C GLU A 279 7.33 43.49 -3.35
N ASN A 280 6.33 42.89 -4.01
CA ASN A 280 6.53 42.09 -5.23
C ASN A 280 7.54 40.95 -5.06
N GLY A 281 7.45 40.23 -3.95
CA GLY A 281 8.32 39.13 -3.53
C GLY A 281 8.34 37.89 -4.45
N LYS A 282 7.74 37.93 -5.65
CA LYS A 282 7.74 36.82 -6.63
C LYS A 282 9.14 36.25 -6.86
N ALA A 283 10.16 37.11 -6.94
CA ALA A 283 11.55 36.67 -7.16
C ALA A 283 12.10 35.75 -6.05
N TYR A 284 11.58 35.88 -4.83
CA TYR A 284 12.00 35.14 -3.64
C TYR A 284 11.21 33.86 -3.42
N VAL A 285 10.11 33.69 -4.15
CA VAL A 285 9.22 32.53 -4.04
C VAL A 285 9.30 31.65 -5.31
N ALA A 286 9.74 32.24 -6.43
CA ALA A 286 9.79 31.58 -7.72
C ALA A 286 10.96 30.60 -7.87
N VAL A 287 10.59 29.42 -8.35
CA VAL A 287 11.40 28.26 -8.73
C VAL A 287 12.50 28.57 -9.77
N ASN A 288 12.14 29.41 -10.74
CA ASN A 288 12.91 29.61 -11.97
C ASN A 288 13.71 30.91 -11.97
N ASN A 289 13.68 31.66 -10.87
CA ASN A 289 14.43 32.91 -10.77
C ASN A 289 15.77 32.63 -10.12
N ASN A 290 16.82 33.27 -10.65
CA ASN A 290 18.24 33.15 -10.27
C ASN A 290 18.56 33.33 -8.76
N HIS A 291 17.56 33.62 -7.92
CA HIS A 291 17.70 33.84 -6.49
C HIS A 291 17.91 32.57 -5.66
N HIS A 292 17.37 31.43 -6.12
CA HIS A 292 17.52 30.13 -5.44
C HIS A 292 18.52 29.18 -6.12
N GLY A 293 19.04 29.58 -7.29
CA GLY A 293 19.91 28.75 -8.12
C GLY A 293 19.30 27.39 -8.50
N ASN A 294 20.14 26.46 -8.97
CA ASN A 294 19.75 25.09 -9.29
C ASN A 294 19.31 24.26 -8.06
N PHE A 295 19.48 24.77 -6.84
CA PHE A 295 19.32 23.99 -5.60
C PHE A 295 17.87 23.62 -5.29
N TRP A 296 16.96 24.60 -5.36
CA TRP A 296 15.53 24.39 -5.13
C TRP A 296 14.97 23.36 -6.12
N ILE A 297 15.33 23.51 -7.41
CA ILE A 297 14.98 22.59 -8.49
C ILE A 297 15.54 21.19 -8.21
N ASN A 298 16.81 21.06 -7.79
CA ASN A 298 17.43 19.77 -7.50
C ASN A 298 16.75 19.03 -6.35
N MET A 299 16.31 19.73 -5.29
CA MET A 299 15.58 19.09 -4.18
C MET A 299 14.21 18.55 -4.64
N PHE A 300 13.45 19.32 -5.42
CA PHE A 300 12.17 18.87 -5.95
C PHE A 300 12.32 17.74 -6.96
N LEU A 301 13.27 17.84 -7.88
CA LEU A 301 13.57 16.77 -8.82
C LEU A 301 14.05 15.51 -8.09
N GLY A 302 14.83 15.66 -7.02
CA GLY A 302 15.22 14.55 -6.14
C GLY A 302 14.00 13.87 -5.53
N ALA A 303 13.12 14.64 -4.89
CA ALA A 303 11.90 14.10 -4.28
C ALA A 303 10.95 13.49 -5.34
N TRP A 304 10.79 14.15 -6.48
CA TRP A 304 10.05 13.66 -7.65
C TRP A 304 10.56 12.28 -8.08
N ASN A 305 11.86 12.19 -8.38
CA ASN A 305 12.50 10.95 -8.83
C ASN A 305 12.36 9.83 -7.79
N ILE A 306 12.35 10.16 -6.50
CA ILE A 306 12.14 9.18 -5.43
C ILE A 306 10.68 8.69 -5.39
N LEU A 307 9.71 9.60 -5.53
CA LEU A 307 8.30 9.25 -5.46
C LEU A 307 7.79 8.54 -6.72
N THR A 308 8.42 8.78 -7.88
CA THR A 308 8.04 8.18 -9.17
C THR A 308 8.94 7.02 -9.59
N GLN A 309 9.82 6.53 -8.71
CA GLN A 309 10.55 5.29 -8.97
C GLN A 309 9.53 4.17 -9.22
N THR A 310 9.53 3.65 -10.44
CA THR A 310 8.75 2.48 -10.82
C THR A 310 9.48 1.24 -10.33
N HIS A 311 8.88 0.52 -9.40
CA HIS A 311 9.31 -0.82 -9.00
C HIS A 311 8.36 -1.89 -9.56
#